data_AF-A0A368TFK4-F1
#
_entry.id   AF-A0A368TFK4-F1
#
_cell.length_a   1.000
_cell.length_b   1.000
_cell.length_c   1.000
_cell.angle_alpha   90.00
_cell.angle_beta   90.00
_cell.angle_gamma   90.00
#
_symmetry.space_group_name_H-M   'P 1'
#
loop_
_entity.id
_entity.type
_entity.pdbx_description
1 polymer ?
#
loop_
_entity_poly.entity_id
_entity_poly.type
_entity_poly.pdbx_seq_one_letter_code
_entity_poly.pdbx_strand_id
1 'polypeptide(L)'
;MSGMKIDILKKRDGELLVGEVKKTSKFEVAAKMQLAYYLYRLKEQGIELDGELLVPKEKKRERITLDDALTQELETAIAEIETIINGDKPPVAEKTKYCGKCAYGDFCWS
;
A
#
# COMPACT_ATOMS: atom_id res chain seq x y z
N MET A 1 -13.94 9.25 -4.52
CA MET A 1 -12.48 9.15 -4.35
C MET A 1 -11.98 10.34 -3.54
N SER A 2 -12.11 10.33 -2.22
CA SER A 2 -11.51 11.39 -1.40
C SER A 2 -10.20 10.86 -0.83
N GLY A 3 -9.06 11.43 -1.25
CA GLY A 3 -7.76 11.19 -0.64
C GLY A 3 -6.76 10.29 -1.39
N MET A 4 -7.14 9.58 -2.45
CA MET A 4 -6.17 8.82 -3.26
C MET A 4 -5.44 9.72 -4.25
N LYS A 5 -4.11 9.66 -4.26
CA LYS A 5 -3.26 10.34 -5.25
C LYS A 5 -2.46 9.29 -6.01
N ILE A 6 -2.84 9.07 -7.26
CA ILE A 6 -2.11 8.22 -8.20
C ILE A 6 -0.93 9.03 -8.73
N ASP A 7 0.28 8.50 -8.59
CA ASP A 7 1.48 9.16 -9.10
C ASP A 7 1.52 9.18 -10.63
N ILE A 8 1.16 8.07 -11.27
CA ILE A 8 1.30 7.89 -12.71
C ILE A 8 0.11 7.09 -13.27
N LEU A 9 -0.43 7.55 -14.39
CA LEU A 9 -1.22 6.74 -15.31
C LEU A 9 -0.41 6.56 -16.60
N LYS A 10 -0.15 5.31 -16.98
CA LYS A 10 0.67 4.96 -18.16
C LYS A 10 -0.10 4.06 -19.09
N LYS A 11 0.01 4.33 -20.40
CA LYS A 11 -0.41 3.38 -21.43
C LYS A 11 0.81 2.60 -21.90
N ARG A 12 0.80 1.28 -21.77
CA ARG A 12 1.89 0.39 -22.18
C ARG A 12 1.30 -0.81 -22.92
N ASP A 13 1.81 -1.07 -24.11
CA ASP A 13 1.36 -2.19 -24.96
C ASP A 13 -0.17 -2.22 -25.22
N GLY A 14 -0.80 -1.03 -25.19
CA GLY A 14 -2.24 -0.86 -25.37
C GLY A 14 -3.05 -0.83 -24.07
N GLU A 15 -2.49 -1.32 -22.97
CA GLU A 15 -3.12 -1.38 -21.64
C GLU A 15 -2.83 -0.13 -20.81
N LEU A 16 -3.81 0.32 -20.03
CA LEU A 16 -3.62 1.40 -19.07
C LEU A 16 -3.18 0.79 -17.72
N LEU A 17 -2.20 1.40 -17.08
CA LEU A 17 -1.59 0.94 -15.83
C LEU A 17 -1.51 2.08 -14.81
N VAL A 18 -1.70 1.73 -13.55
CA VAL A 18 -1.49 2.64 -12.40
C VAL A 18 -0.05 2.46 -11.90
N GLY A 19 0.74 3.53 -11.88
CA GLY A 19 2.12 3.51 -11.44
C GLY A 19 2.32 4.17 -10.07
N GLU A 20 3.19 3.57 -9.26
CA GLU A 20 3.65 4.11 -7.96
C GLU A 20 5.19 4.14 -7.94
N VAL A 21 5.78 5.29 -7.57
CA VAL A 21 7.23 5.48 -7.61
C VAL A 21 7.82 5.57 -6.21
N LYS A 22 8.76 4.66 -5.87
CA LYS A 22 9.50 4.69 -4.61
C LYS A 22 10.99 4.95 -4.84
N LYS A 23 11.62 5.63 -3.87
CA LYS A 23 13.07 5.90 -3.91
C LYS A 23 13.91 4.66 -3.64
N THR A 24 13.42 3.74 -2.80
CA THR A 24 14.10 2.48 -2.43
C THR A 24 13.09 1.35 -2.25
N SER A 25 13.54 0.10 -2.38
CA SER A 25 12.72 -1.11 -2.13
C SER A 25 12.59 -1.50 -0.66
N LYS A 26 13.16 -0.71 0.27
CA LYS A 26 13.18 -1.05 1.72
C LYS A 26 11.79 -1.35 2.31
N PHE A 27 10.74 -0.77 1.74
CA PHE A 27 9.35 -0.92 2.17
C PHE A 27 8.47 -1.50 1.06
N GLU A 28 8.99 -2.50 0.35
CA GLU A 28 8.32 -3.14 -0.80
C GLU A 28 6.92 -3.65 -0.47
N VAL A 29 6.74 -4.34 0.65
CA VAL A 29 5.42 -4.83 1.08
C VAL A 29 4.42 -3.69 1.24
N ALA A 30 4.82 -2.61 1.92
CA ALA A 30 3.94 -1.44 2.10
C ALA A 30 3.63 -0.76 0.76
N ALA A 31 4.60 -0.69 -0.17
CA ALA A 31 4.39 -0.15 -1.50
C ALA A 31 3.44 -1.02 -2.33
N LYS A 32 3.56 -2.35 -2.24
CA LYS A 32 2.65 -3.32 -2.87
C LYS A 32 1.24 -3.17 -2.34
N MET A 33 1.04 -3.12 -1.03
CA MET A 33 -0.27 -2.96 -0.41
C MET A 33 -0.91 -1.61 -0.76
N GLN A 34 -0.12 -0.53 -0.82
CA GLN A 34 -0.61 0.78 -1.27
C GLN A 34 -1.12 0.73 -2.72
N LEU A 35 -0.35 0.14 -3.62
CA LEU A 35 -0.76 0.01 -5.03
C LEU A 35 -1.96 -0.94 -5.18
N ALA A 36 -1.97 -2.06 -4.46
CA ALA A 36 -3.10 -2.99 -4.41
C ALA A 36 -4.39 -2.29 -3.96
N TYR A 37 -4.30 -1.41 -2.96
CA TYR A 37 -5.44 -0.59 -2.54
C TYR A 37 -5.98 0.29 -3.67
N TYR A 38 -5.12 0.93 -4.46
CA TYR A 38 -5.57 1.72 -5.62
C TYR A 38 -6.29 0.85 -6.65
N LEU A 39 -5.73 -0.31 -6.99
CA LEU A 39 -6.37 -1.25 -7.93
C LEU A 39 -7.72 -1.74 -7.40
N TYR A 40 -7.79 -2.05 -6.11
CA TYR A 40 -9.03 -2.48 -5.45
C TYR A 40 -10.11 -1.41 -5.54
N ARG A 41 -9.79 -0.15 -5.20
CA ARG A 41 -10.75 0.96 -5.30
C ARG A 41 -11.20 1.25 -6.73
N LEU A 42 -10.34 1.01 -7.72
CA LEU A 42 -10.71 1.13 -9.13
C LEU A 42 -11.64 -0.02 -9.56
N LYS A 43 -11.35 -1.25 -9.12
CA LYS A 43 -12.19 -2.42 -9.38
C LYS A 43 -13.60 -2.26 -8.82
N GLU A 44 -13.75 -1.69 -7.61
CA GLU A 44 -15.06 -1.33 -7.04
C GLU A 44 -15.88 -0.37 -7.93
N GLN A 45 -15.23 0.40 -8.79
CA GLN A 45 -15.86 1.32 -9.74
C GLN A 45 -16.03 0.70 -11.14
N GLY A 46 -15.75 -0.59 -11.30
CA GLY A 46 -15.82 -1.31 -12.58
C GLY A 46 -14.61 -1.06 -13.49
N ILE A 47 -13.51 -0.51 -12.96
CA ILE A 47 -12.28 -0.25 -13.70
C ILE A 47 -11.22 -1.27 -13.28
N GLU A 48 -10.96 -2.25 -14.13
CA GLU A 48 -9.92 -3.26 -13.89
C GLU A 48 -8.64 -2.86 -14.62
N LEU A 49 -7.57 -2.64 -13.85
CA LEU A 49 -6.25 -2.30 -14.36
C LEU A 49 -5.19 -3.06 -13.55
N ASP A 50 -4.02 -3.21 -14.16
CA ASP A 50 -2.81 -3.63 -13.44
C ASP A 50 -2.03 -2.42 -12.90
N GLY A 51 -1.19 -2.70 -11.92
CA GLY A 51 -0.27 -1.76 -11.30
C GLY A 51 1.19 -1.98 -11.72
N GLU A 52 2.00 -0.93 -11.65
CA GLU A 52 3.46 -1.01 -11.78
C GLU A 52 4.15 -0.24 -10.63
N LEU A 53 4.88 -0.97 -9.79
CA LEU A 53 5.81 -0.38 -8.83
C LEU A 53 7.15 -0.08 -9.50
N LEU A 54 7.65 1.14 -9.29
CA LEU A 54 8.90 1.62 -9.87
C LEU A 54 9.86 2.04 -8.77
N VAL A 55 11.06 1.46 -8.78
CA VAL A 55 12.17 1.88 -7.90
C VAL A 55 13.36 2.32 -8.77
N PRO A 56 13.38 3.57 -9.28
CA PRO A 56 14.33 4.00 -10.30
C PRO A 56 15.80 3.87 -9.88
N LYS A 57 16.11 4.18 -8.60
CA LYS A 57 17.48 4.09 -8.06
C LYS A 57 18.06 2.67 -8.15
N GLU A 58 17.19 1.67 -8.08
CA GLU A 58 17.55 0.25 -8.08
C GLU A 58 17.26 -0.41 -9.43
N LYS A 59 16.77 0.35 -10.41
CA LYS A 59 16.31 -0.14 -11.73
C LYS A 59 15.29 -1.27 -11.62
N LYS A 60 14.55 -1.35 -10.51
CA LYS A 60 13.54 -2.38 -10.27
C LYS A 60 12.18 -1.90 -10.75
N ARG A 61 11.45 -2.81 -11.38
CA ARG A 61 10.03 -2.66 -11.73
C ARG A 61 9.31 -3.95 -11.38
N GLU A 62 8.10 -3.82 -10.88
CA GLU A 62 7.28 -4.96 -10.49
C GLU A 62 5.84 -4.70 -10.91
N ARG A 63 5.28 -5.62 -11.69
CA ARG A 63 3.87 -5.57 -12.10
C ARG A 63 3.05 -6.19 -10.98
N ILE A 64 1.99 -5.50 -10.57
CA ILE A 64 1.07 -5.94 -9.53
C ILE A 64 -0.30 -6.15 -10.17
N THR A 65 -0.83 -7.36 -10.02
CA THR A 65 -2.20 -7.71 -10.42
C THR A 65 -2.98 -8.05 -9.17
N LEU A 66 -4.23 -7.56 -9.11
CA LEU A 66 -5.12 -7.80 -7.98
C LEU A 66 -5.79 -9.17 -8.11
N ASP A 67 -5.04 -10.22 -7.80
CA ASP A 67 -5.56 -11.60 -7.74
C ASP A 67 -6.33 -11.86 -6.43
N ASP A 68 -6.94 -13.05 -6.31
CA ASP A 68 -7.76 -13.40 -5.15
C ASP A 68 -6.95 -13.42 -3.85
N ALA A 69 -5.69 -13.86 -3.90
CA ALA A 69 -4.83 -13.93 -2.72
C ALA A 69 -4.47 -12.54 -2.20
N LEU A 70 -4.07 -11.63 -3.09
CA LEU A 70 -3.73 -10.25 -2.77
C LEU A 70 -4.98 -9.46 -2.35
N THR A 71 -6.13 -9.75 -2.97
CA THR A 71 -7.42 -9.18 -2.56
C THR A 71 -7.74 -9.57 -1.13
N GLN A 72 -7.64 -10.86 -0.79
CA GLN A 72 -7.90 -11.34 0.57
C GLN A 72 -6.92 -10.75 1.59
N GLU A 73 -5.62 -10.65 1.24
CA GLU A 73 -4.60 -10.02 2.10
C GLU A 73 -4.96 -8.55 2.37
N LEU A 74 -5.38 -7.81 1.33
CA LEU A 74 -5.76 -6.41 1.43
C LEU A 74 -7.02 -6.21 2.28
N GLU A 75 -8.07 -7.00 2.03
CA GLU A 75 -9.32 -6.92 2.80
C GLU A 75 -9.11 -7.24 4.27
N THR A 76 -8.26 -8.24 4.56
CA THR A 76 -7.85 -8.56 5.94
C THR A 76 -7.15 -7.38 6.60
N ALA A 77 -6.17 -6.77 5.91
CA ALA A 77 -5.48 -5.60 6.45
C ALA A 77 -6.41 -4.40 6.68
N ILE A 78 -7.39 -4.17 5.79
CA ILE A 78 -8.41 -3.12 5.97
C ILE A 78 -9.26 -3.40 7.21
N ALA A 79 -9.75 -4.63 7.38
CA ALA A 79 -10.57 -5.01 8.53
C ALA A 79 -9.81 -4.89 9.86
N GLU A 80 -8.52 -5.26 9.87
CA GLU A 80 -7.65 -5.07 11.04
C GLU A 80 -7.44 -3.59 11.38
N ILE A 81 -7.21 -2.74 10.37
CA ILE A 81 -7.09 -1.29 10.55
C ILE A 81 -8.38 -0.71 11.11
N GLU A 82 -9.54 -1.10 10.58
CA GLU A 82 -10.85 -0.66 11.09
C GLU A 82 -11.09 -1.13 12.53
N THR A 83 -10.67 -2.35 12.87
CA THR A 83 -10.74 -2.86 14.24
C THR A 83 -9.90 -2.01 15.19
N ILE A 84 -8.68 -1.63 14.77
CA ILE A 84 -7.78 -0.78 15.57
C ILE A 84 -8.36 0.63 15.75
N ILE A 85 -8.91 1.23 14.69
CA ILE A 85 -9.49 2.58 14.72
C ILE A 85 -10.72 2.63 15.64
N ASN A 86 -11.56 1.60 15.62
CA ASN A 86 -12.78 1.54 16.42
C ASN A 86 -12.57 0.99 17.83
N GLY A 87 -11.35 0.61 18.20
CA GLY A 87 -11.03 0.15 19.54
C GLY A 87 -11.00 1.31 20.55
N ASP A 88 -11.45 1.05 21.77
CA ASP A 88 -11.41 2.03 22.88
C ASP A 88 -9.99 2.50 23.22
N LYS A 89 -8.99 1.66 22.90
CA LYS A 89 -7.57 1.88 23.18
C LYS A 89 -6.72 1.37 22.01
N PRO A 90 -5.56 1.99 21.75
CA PRO A 90 -4.61 1.46 20.79
C PRO A 90 -4.09 0.07 21.24
N PRO A 91 -3.62 -0.76 20.29
CA PRO A 91 -2.93 -2.01 20.61
C PRO A 91 -1.76 -1.77 21.55
N VAL A 92 -1.43 -2.80 22.34
CA VAL A 92 -0.26 -2.76 23.23
C VAL A 92 0.99 -2.52 22.38
N ALA A 93 1.77 -1.51 22.75
CA ALA A 93 2.96 -1.15 22.01
C ALA A 93 4.04 -2.24 22.15
N GLU A 94 4.52 -2.75 21.01
CA GLU A 94 5.63 -3.69 20.95
C GLU A 94 6.85 -3.06 20.27
N LYS A 95 8.04 -3.28 20.83
CA LYS A 95 9.28 -2.77 20.24
C LYS A 95 9.63 -3.57 18.98
N THR A 96 9.69 -2.89 17.85
CA THR A 96 10.10 -3.45 16.56
C THR A 96 11.32 -2.70 16.00
N LYS A 97 11.90 -3.22 14.91
CA LYS A 97 13.01 -2.58 14.19
C LYS A 97 12.69 -1.17 13.66
N TYR A 98 11.42 -0.79 13.57
CA TYR A 98 10.98 0.52 13.10
C TYR A 98 10.93 1.56 14.23
N CYS A 99 10.84 1.15 15.50
CA CYS A 99 10.69 2.05 16.64
C CYS A 99 11.85 3.03 16.79
N GLY A 100 13.10 2.61 16.48
CA GLY A 100 14.29 3.46 16.66
C GLY A 100 14.34 4.72 15.78
N LYS A 101 13.51 4.80 14.73
CA LYS A 101 13.35 6.00 13.89
C LYS A 101 11.92 6.54 13.88
N CYS A 102 11.06 6.00 14.75
CA CYS A 102 9.65 6.37 14.78
C CYS A 102 9.48 7.76 15.40
N ALA A 103 8.82 8.67 14.69
CA ALA A 103 8.52 10.01 15.19
C ALA A 103 7.56 10.01 16.40
N TYR A 104 6.87 8.89 16.65
CA TYR A 104 5.95 8.72 17.77
C TYR A 104 6.56 7.99 18.96
N GLY A 105 7.89 7.77 18.98
CA GLY A 105 8.56 6.98 20.02
C GLY A 105 8.22 7.45 21.44
N ASP A 106 8.28 8.76 21.69
CA ASP A 106 7.99 9.31 23.01
C ASP A 106 6.51 9.12 23.42
N PHE A 107 5.57 9.12 22.48
CA PHE A 107 4.16 8.84 22.77
C PHE A 107 3.89 7.37 23.10
N CYS A 108 4.65 6.45 22.50
CA CYS A 108 4.49 5.01 22.74
C CYS A 108 5.10 4.54 24.07
N TRP A 109 6.12 5.23 24.59
CA TRP A 109 6.95 4.75 25.69
C TRP A 109 7.05 5.71 26.90
N SER A 110 6.25 6.77 26.93
CA SER A 110 6.11 7.66 28.09
C SER A 110 4.95 7.25 29.00
#